data_AF-A0A822G396-F1
#
_entry.id   AF-A0A822G396-F1
#
_cell.length_a   1.000
_cell.length_b   1.000
_cell.length_c   1.000
_cell.angle_alpha   90.00
_cell.angle_beta   90.00
_cell.angle_gamma   90.00
#
_symmetry.space_group_name_H-M   'P 1'
#
loop_
_entity.id
_entity.type
_entity.pdbx_description
1 polymer ?
#
loop_
_entity_poly.entity_id
_entity_poly.type
_entity_poly.pdbx_seq_one_letter_code
_entity_poly.pdbx_strand_id
1 'polypeptide(L)'
;DQDIDLDAAAQQQSGSEASQPSSQLKSRPTFTVDINRGGQTLSFLCSYLPQDYSNVPEQYQSGENEQQQGEINNENDKLEDFQIDEFAIHDGDWNDRVYSTDCAVIDGELYDKLLNLLEEHGIGEG
;
A
#
# COMPACT_ATOMS: atom_id res chain seq x y z
N ASP A 1 -52.50 48.36 33.60
CA ASP A 1 -52.14 47.08 34.25
C ASP A 1 -51.91 46.01 33.21
N GLN A 2 -50.87 45.19 33.23
CA GLN A 2 -49.64 45.12 34.02
C GLN A 2 -48.72 44.18 33.22
N ASP A 3 -47.44 44.53 33.13
CA ASP A 3 -46.35 43.69 32.64
C ASP A 3 -46.32 42.32 33.35
N ILE A 4 -46.11 41.24 32.59
CA ILE A 4 -45.51 40.01 33.14
C ILE A 4 -44.43 39.56 32.16
N ASP A 5 -43.21 39.92 32.54
CA ASP A 5 -41.94 39.41 32.06
C ASP A 5 -41.80 37.95 32.53
N LEU A 6 -41.40 37.05 31.63
CA LEU A 6 -41.09 35.64 31.94
C LEU A 6 -39.91 35.21 31.07
N ASP A 7 -38.73 35.68 31.48
CA ASP A 7 -37.44 35.09 31.13
C ASP A 7 -37.30 33.72 31.82
N ALA A 8 -37.18 32.65 31.02
CA ALA A 8 -36.70 31.35 31.47
C ALA A 8 -36.11 30.56 30.29
N ALA A 9 -34.84 30.85 30.00
CA ALA A 9 -33.73 29.98 29.59
C ALA A 9 -33.97 28.65 28.83
N ALA A 10 -32.98 28.36 27.95
CA ALA A 10 -32.63 27.09 27.27
C ALA A 10 -33.35 26.84 25.92
N GLN A 11 -32.72 26.55 24.78
CA GLN A 11 -31.40 25.97 24.50
C GLN A 11 -30.98 26.28 23.04
N GLN A 12 -29.66 26.26 22.83
CA GLN A 12 -28.91 26.33 21.57
C GLN A 12 -29.47 25.47 20.44
N GLN A 13 -29.45 26.02 19.23
CA GLN A 13 -29.03 25.25 18.06
C GLN A 13 -28.32 26.16 17.06
N SER A 14 -27.05 26.43 17.35
CA SER A 14 -26.05 26.75 16.34
C SER A 14 -26.00 25.57 15.37
N GLY A 15 -26.61 25.73 14.20
CA GLY A 15 -26.47 24.82 13.07
C GLY A 15 -25.04 24.91 12.56
N SER A 16 -24.15 24.12 13.16
CA SER A 16 -22.82 23.87 12.66
C SER A 16 -22.98 23.25 11.27
N GLU A 17 -22.65 23.99 10.22
CA GLU A 17 -22.32 23.39 8.93
C GLU A 17 -21.15 22.46 9.18
N ALA A 18 -21.46 21.16 9.30
CA ALA A 18 -20.46 20.12 9.32
C ALA A 18 -19.81 20.12 7.95
N SER A 19 -18.70 20.84 7.82
CA SER A 19 -17.72 20.65 6.76
C SER A 19 -17.35 19.17 6.79
N GLN A 20 -17.99 18.37 5.95
CA GLN A 20 -17.56 16.99 5.77
C GLN A 20 -16.09 17.03 5.37
N PRO A 21 -15.20 16.27 6.03
CA PRO A 21 -13.82 16.18 5.58
C PRO A 21 -13.90 15.65 4.16
N SER A 22 -13.45 16.45 3.18
CA SER A 22 -13.29 15.99 1.81
C SER A 22 -12.53 14.68 1.87
N SER A 23 -13.18 13.57 1.52
CA SER A 23 -12.51 12.28 1.40
C SER A 23 -11.32 12.50 0.48
N GLN A 24 -10.10 12.47 1.04
CA GLN A 24 -8.89 12.67 0.25
C GLN A 24 -8.87 11.56 -0.80
N LEU A 25 -9.06 11.93 -2.07
CA LEU A 25 -8.97 11.00 -3.18
C LEU A 25 -7.50 10.60 -3.28
N LYS A 26 -7.19 9.34 -2.94
CA LYS A 26 -5.85 8.76 -3.09
C LYS A 26 -5.81 7.99 -4.41
N SER A 27 -4.94 8.40 -5.32
CA SER A 27 -4.67 7.64 -6.55
C SER A 27 -3.66 6.54 -6.25
N ARG A 28 -4.05 5.28 -6.46
CA ARG A 28 -3.22 4.09 -6.29
C ARG A 28 -3.27 3.22 -7.56
N PRO A 29 -2.66 3.67 -8.66
CA PRO A 29 -2.69 2.94 -9.92
C PRO A 29 -1.70 1.76 -9.91
N THR A 30 -1.95 0.76 -10.74
CA THR A 30 -0.93 -0.21 -11.15
C THR A 30 0.19 0.52 -11.90
N PHE A 31 1.43 0.09 -11.70
CA PHE A 31 2.61 0.67 -12.33
C PHE A 31 3.58 -0.40 -12.82
N THR A 32 4.47 -0.01 -13.73
CA THR A 32 5.49 -0.91 -14.30
C THR A 32 6.88 -0.35 -14.00
N VAL A 33 7.81 -1.24 -13.67
CA VAL A 33 9.21 -0.91 -13.40
C VAL A 33 10.09 -1.67 -14.38
N ASP A 34 10.93 -0.94 -15.13
CA ASP A 34 11.90 -1.53 -16.05
C ASP A 34 13.32 -1.24 -15.59
N ILE A 35 14.09 -2.30 -15.31
CA ILE A 35 15.52 -2.22 -14.97
C ILE A 35 16.32 -2.72 -16.17
N ASN A 36 17.14 -1.82 -16.74
CA ASN A 36 17.95 -2.12 -17.93
C ASN A 36 19.41 -2.39 -17.55
N ARG A 37 19.93 -3.56 -17.93
CA ARG A 37 21.34 -3.92 -17.72
C ARG A 37 21.88 -4.73 -18.90
N GLY A 38 22.92 -4.20 -19.56
CA GLY A 38 23.65 -4.94 -20.59
C GLY A 38 22.83 -5.32 -21.83
N GLY A 39 21.77 -4.57 -22.16
CA GLY A 39 20.88 -4.85 -23.28
C GLY A 39 19.68 -5.75 -22.95
N GLN A 40 19.60 -6.23 -21.71
CA GLN A 40 18.48 -6.98 -21.17
C GLN A 40 17.66 -6.09 -20.23
N THR A 41 16.35 -6.26 -20.27
CA THR A 41 15.37 -5.55 -19.45
C THR A 41 14.67 -6.54 -18.52
N LEU A 42 14.68 -6.22 -17.23
CA LEU A 42 13.86 -6.87 -16.21
C LEU A 42 12.67 -5.96 -15.91
N SER A 43 11.48 -6.41 -16.30
CA SER A 43 10.22 -5.67 -16.16
C SER A 43 9.37 -6.25 -15.02
N PHE A 44 8.83 -5.39 -14.17
CA PHE A 44 7.90 -5.74 -13.11
C PHE A 44 6.57 -5.04 -13.31
N LEU A 45 5.46 -5.76 -13.12
CA LEU A 45 4.13 -5.20 -12.96
C LEU A 45 3.81 -5.17 -11.46
N CYS A 46 3.50 -3.99 -10.93
CA CYS A 46 3.26 -3.79 -9.50
C CYS A 46 1.91 -3.15 -9.24
N SER A 47 1.26 -3.53 -8.13
CA SER A 47 -0.01 -2.98 -7.69
C SER A 47 0.05 -2.52 -6.24
N TYR A 48 -0.61 -1.41 -5.91
CA TYR A 48 -0.74 -0.99 -4.52
C TYR A 48 -1.64 -1.94 -3.75
N LEU A 49 -1.24 -2.24 -2.53
CA LEU A 49 -2.08 -2.94 -1.58
C LEU A 49 -3.24 -2.02 -1.17
N PRO A 50 -4.52 -2.47 -1.21
CA PRO A 50 -5.62 -1.89 -0.42
C PRO A 50 -5.19 -1.43 0.98
N GLN A 51 -5.73 -0.35 1.52
CA GLN A 51 -5.17 0.29 2.73
C GLN A 51 -5.43 -0.49 4.05
N ASP A 52 -6.06 -1.67 3.97
CA ASP A 52 -6.58 -2.45 5.09
C ASP A 52 -5.72 -3.70 5.42
N TYR A 53 -4.51 -3.86 4.87
CA TYR A 53 -3.61 -5.00 5.19
C TYR A 53 -2.91 -4.88 6.55
N SER A 54 -3.62 -4.47 7.60
CA SER A 54 -3.21 -4.84 8.97
C SER A 54 -3.29 -6.35 9.23
N ASN A 55 -3.71 -7.14 8.23
CA ASN A 55 -3.79 -8.61 8.24
C ASN A 55 -3.22 -9.20 6.93
N VAL A 56 -1.99 -8.87 6.55
CA VAL A 56 -1.25 -9.74 5.64
C VAL A 56 -1.12 -11.12 6.31
N PRO A 57 -1.53 -12.22 5.65
CA PRO A 57 -1.32 -13.55 6.21
C PRO A 57 0.17 -13.77 6.48
N GLU A 58 0.49 -14.37 7.62
CA GLU A 58 1.86 -14.62 8.15
C GLU A 58 2.84 -15.22 7.11
N GLN A 59 2.36 -15.76 6.00
CA GLN A 59 3.16 -16.25 4.88
C GLN A 59 3.95 -15.19 4.11
N TYR A 60 3.59 -13.90 4.22
CA TYR A 60 4.34 -12.77 3.63
C TYR A 60 5.07 -11.93 4.69
N GLN A 61 4.99 -12.32 5.96
CA GLN A 61 5.87 -11.79 7.00
C GLN A 61 7.18 -12.58 6.94
N SER A 62 8.07 -12.24 6.00
CA SER A 62 9.43 -12.77 5.95
C SER A 62 10.23 -12.22 7.13
N GLY A 63 9.96 -12.80 8.30
CA GLY A 63 10.63 -12.53 9.56
C GLY A 63 10.53 -13.79 10.42
N GLU A 64 11.46 -14.72 10.24
CA GLU A 64 11.67 -15.84 11.16
C GLU A 64 12.03 -15.29 12.55
N ASN A 65 11.04 -15.01 13.39
CA ASN A 65 11.17 -14.87 14.84
C ASN A 65 9.88 -15.37 15.52
N GLU A 66 9.82 -16.67 15.77
CA GLU A 66 8.67 -17.42 16.31
C GLU A 66 8.21 -17.05 17.75
N GLN A 67 8.55 -15.91 18.33
CA GLN A 67 8.10 -15.61 19.70
C GLN A 67 7.90 -14.11 19.91
N GLN A 68 6.69 -13.60 19.67
CA GLN A 68 6.05 -12.65 20.60
C GLN A 68 4.60 -12.40 20.19
N GLN A 69 3.72 -13.16 20.83
CA GLN A 69 2.33 -12.79 21.06
C GLN A 69 2.35 -11.61 22.04
N GLY A 70 2.41 -10.39 21.54
CA GLY A 70 2.47 -9.18 22.35
C GLY A 70 2.27 -7.95 21.48
N GLU A 71 1.18 -7.24 21.74
CA GLU A 71 0.96 -5.82 21.44
C GLU A 71 1.55 -5.32 20.11
N ILE A 72 0.69 -5.19 19.08
CA ILE A 72 1.00 -4.48 17.84
C ILE A 72 1.27 -3.01 18.16
N ASN A 73 2.48 -2.73 18.63
CA ASN A 73 3.11 -1.42 18.67
C ASN A 73 4.30 -1.47 17.70
N ASN A 74 4.06 -1.80 16.43
CA ASN A 74 5.11 -1.86 15.43
C ASN A 74 5.13 -0.59 14.60
N GLU A 75 5.71 0.44 15.20
CA GLU A 75 6.35 1.58 14.53
C GLU A 75 7.56 1.16 13.66
N ASN A 76 7.76 -0.14 13.38
CA ASN A 76 8.87 -0.69 12.60
C ASN A 76 8.53 -1.87 11.65
N ASP A 77 7.28 -2.34 11.55
CA ASP A 77 6.89 -3.21 10.42
C ASP A 77 6.49 -2.30 9.26
N LYS A 78 7.50 -1.90 8.48
CA LYS A 78 7.33 -1.08 7.28
C LYS A 78 6.65 -1.93 6.20
N LEU A 79 5.32 -2.06 6.29
CA LEU A 79 4.54 -2.74 5.25
C LEU A 79 4.84 -2.09 3.90
N GLU A 80 5.23 -2.90 2.91
CA GLU A 80 5.32 -2.41 1.55
C GLU A 80 3.94 -1.93 1.09
N ASP A 81 3.85 -0.70 0.58
CA ASP A 81 2.58 -0.14 0.11
C ASP A 81 2.10 -0.83 -1.19
N PHE A 82 2.93 -1.69 -1.80
CA PHE A 82 2.70 -2.35 -3.08
C PHE A 82 3.22 -3.79 -3.06
N GLN A 83 2.75 -4.59 -4.01
CA GLN A 83 3.23 -5.94 -4.30
C GLN A 83 3.68 -6.04 -5.75
N ILE A 84 4.48 -7.06 -6.05
CA ILE A 84 4.85 -7.42 -7.43
C ILE A 84 3.83 -8.46 -7.91
N ASP A 85 3.06 -8.14 -8.95
CA ASP A 85 2.06 -9.02 -9.54
C ASP A 85 2.72 -9.99 -10.54
N GLU A 86 3.53 -9.47 -11.45
CA GLU A 86 4.23 -10.25 -12.49
C GLU A 86 5.63 -9.69 -12.74
N PHE A 87 6.52 -10.53 -13.24
CA PHE A 87 7.80 -10.09 -13.79
C PHE A 87 8.12 -10.77 -15.12
N ALA A 88 8.99 -10.15 -15.91
CA ALA A 88 9.47 -10.67 -17.17
C ALA A 88 10.91 -10.24 -17.44
N ILE A 89 11.65 -11.08 -18.15
CA ILE A 89 12.99 -10.77 -18.65
C ILE A 89 12.95 -10.82 -20.17
N HIS A 90 13.37 -9.75 -20.83
CA HIS A 90 13.38 -9.68 -22.28
C HIS A 90 14.53 -8.82 -22.81
N ASP A 91 14.88 -9.05 -24.07
CA ASP A 91 15.86 -8.25 -24.79
C ASP A 91 15.11 -7.31 -25.75
N GLY A 92 15.32 -6.01 -25.61
CA GLY A 92 14.68 -4.99 -26.45
C GLY A 92 13.29 -4.58 -25.96
N ASP A 93 12.34 -4.38 -26.89
CA ASP A 93 11.01 -3.87 -26.57
C ASP A 93 10.03 -5.01 -26.21
N TRP A 94 9.11 -4.69 -25.28
CA TRP A 94 8.00 -5.58 -24.91
C TRP A 94 7.15 -5.98 -26.13
N ASN A 95 6.79 -7.26 -26.23
CA ASN A 95 5.92 -7.79 -27.26
C ASN A 95 5.17 -9.04 -26.77
N ASP A 96 4.15 -9.49 -27.52
CA ASP A 96 3.28 -10.62 -27.15
C ASP A 96 3.99 -11.97 -27.00
N ARG A 97 5.29 -12.07 -27.34
CA ARG A 97 6.10 -13.27 -27.18
C ARG A 97 6.99 -13.24 -25.94
N VAL A 98 7.06 -12.10 -25.24
CA VAL A 98 7.76 -12.01 -23.97
C VAL A 98 7.04 -12.87 -22.95
N TYR A 99 7.77 -13.77 -22.33
CA TYR A 99 7.23 -14.64 -21.29
C TYR A 99 7.20 -13.87 -19.97
N SER A 100 6.00 -13.64 -19.43
CA SER A 100 5.81 -13.16 -18.06
C SER A 100 5.55 -14.32 -17.11
N THR A 101 5.92 -14.12 -15.84
CA THR A 101 5.64 -15.05 -14.75
C THR A 101 4.88 -14.33 -13.66
N ASP A 102 3.80 -14.95 -13.19
CA ASP A 102 3.02 -14.52 -12.03
C ASP A 102 3.82 -14.75 -10.73
N CYS A 103 3.91 -13.74 -9.88
CA CYS A 103 4.63 -13.83 -8.62
C CYS A 103 3.92 -14.68 -7.56
N ALA A 104 2.67 -15.08 -7.77
CA ALA A 104 1.96 -16.01 -6.88
C ALA A 104 2.47 -17.46 -6.97
N VAL A 105 3.22 -17.81 -8.02
CA VAL A 105 3.73 -19.18 -8.22
C VAL A 105 5.23 -19.35 -7.94
N ILE A 106 5.95 -18.25 -7.66
CA ILE A 106 7.36 -18.30 -7.27
C ILE A 106 7.51 -18.55 -5.77
N ASP A 107 8.68 -19.03 -5.36
CA ASP A 107 8.99 -19.20 -3.95
C ASP A 107 9.22 -17.85 -3.24
N GLY A 108 9.00 -17.83 -1.92
CA GLY A 108 9.13 -16.62 -1.12
C GLY A 108 10.55 -16.04 -1.10
N GLU A 109 11.59 -16.88 -1.13
CA GLU A 109 12.97 -16.40 -1.13
C GLU A 109 13.30 -15.64 -2.42
N LEU A 110 12.83 -16.11 -3.57
CA LEU A 110 12.96 -15.40 -4.83
C LEU A 110 12.15 -14.09 -4.80
N TYR A 111 10.91 -14.12 -4.31
CA TYR A 111 10.09 -12.92 -4.18
C TYR A 111 10.79 -11.84 -3.34
N ASP A 112 11.31 -12.20 -2.16
CA ASP A 112 12.07 -11.30 -1.28
C ASP A 112 13.29 -10.68 -2.00
N LYS A 113 14.01 -11.46 -2.82
CA LYS A 113 15.15 -10.95 -3.60
C LYS A 113 14.72 -9.95 -4.68
N LEU A 114 13.58 -10.18 -5.34
CA LEU A 114 13.04 -9.24 -6.33
C LEU A 114 12.62 -7.93 -5.67
N LEU A 115 12.03 -8.02 -4.48
CA LEU A 115 11.63 -6.87 -3.69
C LEU A 115 12.84 -6.05 -3.23
N ASN A 116 13.86 -6.70 -2.65
CA ASN A 116 15.12 -6.05 -2.29
C ASN A 116 15.78 -5.35 -3.49
N LEU A 117 15.70 -5.95 -4.69
CA LEU A 117 16.24 -5.34 -5.91
C LEU A 117 15.50 -4.04 -6.27
N LEU A 118 14.18 -3.99 -6.10
CA LEU A 118 13.39 -2.77 -6.31
C LEU A 118 13.76 -1.70 -5.28
N GLU A 119 13.88 -2.07 -4.00
CA GLU A 119 14.28 -1.17 -2.92
C GLU A 119 15.67 -0.56 -3.17
N GLU A 120 16.64 -1.37 -3.59
CA GLU A 120 17.98 -0.89 -3.98
C GLU A 120 17.95 0.16 -5.12
N HIS A 121 16.92 0.11 -5.96
CA HIS A 121 16.68 1.09 -7.03
C HIS A 121 15.78 2.26 -6.59
N GLY A 122 15.43 2.36 -5.31
CA GLY A 122 14.58 3.40 -4.74
C GLY A 122 13.09 3.22 -5.05
N ILE A 123 12.68 2.00 -5.38
CA ILE A 123 11.29 1.64 -5.66
C ILE A 123 10.79 0.82 -4.49
N GLY A 124 10.11 1.51 -3.59
CA GLY A 124 10.06 1.11 -2.20
C GLY A 124 10.85 2.11 -1.37
N GLU A 125 10.40 2.26 -0.14
CA GLU A 125 10.81 3.23 0.87
C GLU A 125 10.48 4.73 0.65
N GLY A 126 9.68 5.21 1.60
CA GLY A 126 9.44 6.57 2.07
C GLY A 126 8.95 6.46 3.52
#